data_AF-A0A1Z4C4J7-F1
#
_entry.id   AF-A0A1Z4C4J7-F1
#
_cell.length_a   1.000
_cell.length_b   1.000
_cell.length_c   1.000
_cell.angle_alpha   90.00
_cell.angle_beta   90.00
_cell.angle_gamma   90.00
#
_symmetry.space_group_name_H-M   'P 1'
#
loop_
_entity.id
_entity.type
_entity.pdbx_description
1 polymer ?
#
loop_
_entity_poly.entity_id
_entity_poly.type
_entity_poly.pdbx_seq_one_letter_code
_entity_poly.pdbx_strand_id
1 'polypeptide(L)'
;MTLPLSRRWRELSILVLLMALTTPIFWLTDADQQAAAWFYQPGSGHSAWPFGEWWLWRGLFAYTPKLLVAAAVSALLVVVGSFVVGRWQRWRRPALYILLVIAIGPGLVINLVFKDHWGRPRPLHIAEFGGTNTYIPPLQIGDTPHKSFPCGHCSIGFALFALYFLSRRRKAFYLALTLVAAAIMAVSRMAAGGHFVSDILWSGYLVFLVAWLLYYGWYVRGQSA
;
A
#
# COMPACT_ATOMS: atom_id res chain seq x y z
N MET A 1 25.92 -14.92 -11.08
CA MET A 1 24.99 -14.18 -11.97
C MET A 1 24.62 -12.85 -11.28
N THR A 2 25.45 -11.83 -11.47
CA THR A 2 25.31 -10.51 -10.82
C THR A 2 24.08 -9.79 -11.38
N LEU A 3 23.06 -9.50 -10.55
CA LEU A 3 22.08 -8.50 -10.94
C LEU A 3 22.85 -7.19 -11.21
N PRO A 4 22.61 -6.50 -12.33
CA PRO A 4 23.35 -5.29 -12.65
C PRO A 4 23.13 -4.30 -11.51
N LEU A 5 24.21 -3.90 -10.85
CA LEU A 5 24.20 -2.90 -9.78
C LEU A 5 23.43 -1.63 -10.20
N SER A 6 23.32 -1.33 -11.49
CA SER A 6 22.53 -0.21 -12.03
C SER A 6 21.03 -0.32 -11.80
N ARG A 7 20.44 -1.53 -11.79
CA ARG A 7 18.98 -1.68 -11.74
C ARG A 7 18.43 -1.39 -10.35
N ARG A 8 19.07 -1.95 -9.30
CA ARG A 8 18.63 -1.76 -7.90
C ARG A 8 18.60 -0.27 -7.54
N TRP A 9 19.64 0.45 -7.96
CA TRP A 9 19.79 1.88 -7.70
C TRP A 9 18.81 2.69 -8.53
N ARG A 10 18.59 2.35 -9.80
CA ARG A 10 17.55 3.00 -10.61
C ARG A 10 16.16 2.88 -9.99
N GLU A 11 15.77 1.68 -9.55
CA GLU A 11 14.46 1.46 -8.91
C GLU A 11 14.33 2.28 -7.61
N LEU A 12 15.39 2.33 -6.78
CA LEU A 12 15.40 3.15 -5.56
C LEU A 12 15.40 4.66 -5.86
N SER A 13 16.20 5.11 -6.83
CA SER A 13 16.26 6.52 -7.24
C SER A 13 14.92 6.99 -7.79
N ILE A 14 14.22 6.17 -8.59
CA ILE A 14 12.86 6.50 -9.06
C ILE A 14 11.92 6.63 -7.87
N LEU A 15 11.95 5.70 -6.91
CA LEU A 15 11.13 5.79 -5.71
C LEU A 15 11.39 7.09 -4.91
N VAL A 16 12.65 7.40 -4.65
CA VAL A 16 13.06 8.60 -3.91
C VAL A 16 12.65 9.86 -4.67
N LEU A 17 12.84 9.90 -5.99
CA LEU A 17 12.39 11.02 -6.82
C LEU A 17 10.88 11.19 -6.76
N LEU A 18 10.10 10.10 -6.85
CA LEU A 18 8.65 10.17 -6.71
C LEU A 18 8.23 10.71 -5.34
N MET A 19 8.85 10.26 -4.25
CA MET A 19 8.58 10.76 -2.91
C MET A 19 8.93 12.25 -2.79
N ALA A 20 10.10 12.66 -3.30
CA ALA A 20 10.61 14.02 -3.24
C ALA A 20 9.81 15.00 -4.11
N LEU A 21 9.28 14.56 -5.25
CA LEU A 21 8.49 15.39 -6.14
C LEU A 21 7.02 15.47 -5.70
N THR A 22 6.44 14.39 -5.19
CA THR A 22 5.01 14.37 -4.83
C THR A 22 4.72 14.92 -3.44
N THR A 23 5.58 14.66 -2.44
CA THR A 23 5.31 15.08 -1.05
C THR A 23 5.17 16.60 -0.91
N PRO A 24 6.06 17.44 -1.48
CA PRO A 24 5.92 18.90 -1.37
C PRO A 24 4.62 19.45 -1.96
N ILE A 25 4.07 18.80 -2.99
CA ILE A 25 2.80 19.24 -3.59
C ILE A 25 1.69 19.25 -2.52
N PHE A 26 1.61 18.22 -1.68
CA PHE A 26 0.58 18.11 -0.63
C PHE A 26 0.84 18.99 0.60
N TRP A 27 2.05 19.56 0.70
CA TRP A 27 2.42 20.52 1.75
C TRP A 27 2.20 21.97 1.29
N LEU A 28 2.41 22.25 0.01
CA LEU A 28 2.40 23.60 -0.55
C LEU A 28 1.08 23.94 -1.24
N THR A 29 0.20 22.95 -1.47
CA THR A 29 -1.06 23.12 -2.20
C THR A 29 -2.17 22.26 -1.57
N ASP A 30 -3.42 22.57 -1.92
CA ASP A 30 -4.60 21.82 -1.47
C ASP A 30 -4.91 20.59 -2.34
N ALA A 31 -3.91 19.99 -3.00
CA ALA A 31 -4.11 18.92 -3.97
C ALA A 31 -4.81 17.68 -3.36
N ASP A 32 -4.54 17.36 -2.09
CA ASP A 32 -5.18 16.25 -1.38
C ASP A 32 -6.67 16.53 -1.16
N GLN A 33 -7.00 17.75 -0.74
CA GLN A 33 -8.38 18.20 -0.51
C GLN A 33 -9.13 18.30 -1.84
N GLN A 34 -8.54 18.88 -2.88
CA GLN A 34 -9.16 18.97 -4.20
C GLN A 34 -9.49 17.59 -4.78
N ALA A 35 -8.58 16.63 -4.62
CA ALA A 35 -8.83 15.25 -5.05
C ALA A 35 -9.92 14.56 -4.22
N ALA A 36 -9.97 14.82 -2.90
CA ALA A 36 -11.04 14.30 -2.05
C ALA A 36 -12.41 14.93 -2.37
N ALA A 37 -12.43 16.20 -2.78
CA ALA A 37 -13.64 16.94 -3.11
C ALA A 37 -14.42 16.33 -4.28
N TRP A 38 -13.76 15.59 -5.17
CA TRP A 38 -14.43 14.88 -6.29
C TRP A 38 -15.43 13.81 -5.81
N PHE A 39 -15.28 13.33 -4.58
CA PHE A 39 -16.16 12.32 -3.99
C PHE A 39 -17.12 12.89 -2.94
N TYR A 40 -16.96 14.17 -2.61
CA TYR A 40 -17.74 14.86 -1.59
C TYR A 40 -18.98 15.52 -2.19
N GLN A 41 -20.09 15.47 -1.46
CA GLN A 41 -21.30 16.24 -1.75
C GLN A 41 -21.71 17.02 -0.50
N PRO A 42 -22.08 18.32 -0.61
CA PRO A 42 -22.52 19.10 0.54
C PRO A 42 -23.66 18.40 1.31
N GLY A 43 -23.40 18.09 2.59
CA GLY A 43 -24.30 17.32 3.45
C GLY A 43 -23.71 17.11 4.84
N SER A 44 -24.34 16.29 5.68
CA SER A 44 -23.88 16.03 7.05
C SER A 44 -23.41 14.59 7.24
N GLY A 45 -22.17 14.37 7.65
CA GLY A 45 -21.65 13.04 7.97
C GLY A 45 -21.58 12.11 6.76
N HIS A 46 -22.06 10.87 6.89
CA HIS A 46 -21.96 9.86 5.82
C HIS A 46 -22.76 10.20 4.57
N SER A 47 -23.83 11.00 4.68
CA SER A 47 -24.59 11.46 3.50
C SER A 47 -23.77 12.38 2.60
N ALA A 48 -22.70 12.98 3.13
CA ALA A 48 -21.76 13.79 2.36
C ALA A 48 -20.76 12.95 1.53
N TRP A 49 -20.73 11.63 1.72
CA TRP A 49 -19.86 10.69 1.02
C TRP A 49 -20.67 9.54 0.38
N PRO A 50 -21.63 9.86 -0.51
CA PRO A 50 -22.64 8.91 -0.96
C PRO A 50 -22.06 7.73 -1.75
N PHE A 51 -20.90 7.95 -2.39
CA PHE A 51 -20.21 6.91 -3.15
C PHE A 51 -19.62 5.82 -2.25
N GLY A 52 -19.26 6.13 -0.99
CA GLY A 52 -18.66 5.18 -0.06
C GLY A 52 -19.51 3.94 0.23
N GLU A 53 -20.83 4.07 0.11
CA GLU A 53 -21.79 3.02 0.43
C GLU A 53 -22.15 2.12 -0.76
N TRP A 54 -21.53 2.35 -1.92
CA TRP A 54 -21.73 1.50 -3.09
C TRP A 54 -21.32 0.05 -2.79
N TRP A 55 -22.18 -0.89 -3.18
CA TRP A 55 -22.04 -2.32 -2.88
C TRP A 55 -20.67 -2.88 -3.30
N LEU A 56 -20.13 -2.40 -4.43
CA LEU A 56 -18.81 -2.79 -4.93
C LEU A 56 -17.69 -2.38 -3.95
N TRP A 57 -17.72 -1.14 -3.45
CA TRP A 57 -16.72 -0.63 -2.50
C TRP A 57 -16.82 -1.30 -1.14
N ARG A 58 -18.04 -1.55 -0.65
CA ARG A 58 -18.27 -2.35 0.56
C ARG A 58 -17.72 -3.76 0.40
N GLY A 59 -17.96 -4.38 -0.75
CA GLY A 59 -17.40 -5.69 -1.10
C GLY A 59 -15.87 -5.68 -1.09
N LEU A 60 -15.24 -4.76 -1.80
CA LEU A 60 -13.78 -4.62 -1.81
C LEU A 60 -13.23 -4.40 -0.41
N PHE A 61 -13.84 -3.53 0.39
CA PHE A 61 -13.43 -3.30 1.77
C PHE A 61 -13.50 -4.58 2.61
N ALA A 62 -14.58 -5.35 2.49
CA ALA A 62 -14.79 -6.56 3.28
C ALA A 62 -13.92 -7.75 2.85
N TYR A 63 -13.64 -7.91 1.55
CA TYR A 63 -12.99 -9.10 1.01
C TYR A 63 -11.50 -8.91 0.74
N THR A 64 -11.01 -7.71 0.46
CA THR A 64 -9.59 -7.48 0.17
C THR A 64 -8.65 -7.91 1.31
N PRO A 65 -8.97 -7.65 2.61
CA PRO A 65 -8.19 -8.21 3.71
C PRO A 65 -8.18 -9.75 3.74
N LYS A 66 -9.31 -10.39 3.44
CA LYS A 66 -9.42 -11.86 3.39
C LYS A 66 -8.56 -12.44 2.27
N LEU A 67 -8.50 -11.77 1.11
CA LEU A 67 -7.62 -12.15 0.01
C LEU A 67 -6.14 -12.07 0.39
N LEU A 68 -5.74 -11.01 1.11
CA LEU A 68 -4.36 -10.89 1.62
C LEU A 68 -4.02 -12.03 2.58
N VAL A 69 -4.91 -12.32 3.54
CA VAL A 69 -4.72 -13.43 4.49
C VAL A 69 -4.65 -14.77 3.75
N ALA A 70 -5.54 -15.01 2.78
CA ALA A 70 -5.50 -16.22 1.96
C ALA A 70 -4.18 -16.36 1.19
N ALA A 71 -3.64 -15.27 0.63
CA ALA A 71 -2.34 -15.26 -0.02
C ALA A 71 -1.19 -15.57 0.97
N ALA A 72 -1.23 -14.99 2.17
CA ALA A 72 -0.25 -15.26 3.22
C ALA A 72 -0.28 -16.71 3.69
N VAL A 73 -1.48 -17.25 3.98
CA VAL A 73 -1.67 -18.65 4.35
C VAL A 73 -1.20 -19.57 3.23
N SER A 74 -1.54 -19.27 1.97
CA SER A 74 -1.09 -20.07 0.83
C SER A 74 0.44 -20.09 0.72
N ALA A 75 1.10 -18.94 0.90
CA ALA A 75 2.56 -18.86 0.92
C ALA A 75 3.15 -19.66 2.09
N LEU A 76 2.56 -19.57 3.29
CA LEU A 76 2.97 -20.35 4.46
C LEU A 76 2.85 -21.86 4.23
N LEU A 77 1.73 -22.31 3.65
CA LEU A 77 1.52 -23.72 3.32
C LEU A 77 2.56 -24.24 2.32
N VAL A 78 2.94 -23.43 1.32
CA VAL A 78 4.03 -23.78 0.39
C VAL A 78 5.37 -23.89 1.13
N VAL A 79 5.67 -22.97 2.06
CA VAL A 79 6.90 -23.02 2.86
C VAL A 79 6.93 -24.27 3.73
N VAL A 80 5.89 -24.54 4.52
CA VAL A 80 5.82 -25.71 5.40
C VAL A 80 5.83 -27.01 4.60
N GLY A 81 5.00 -27.11 3.56
CA GLY A 81 4.93 -28.30 2.72
C GLY A 81 6.22 -28.58 1.96
N SER A 82 7.06 -27.57 1.70
CA SER A 82 8.36 -27.77 1.05
C SER A 82 9.39 -28.57 1.86
N PHE A 83 9.18 -28.73 3.18
CA PHE A 83 10.02 -29.59 4.02
C PHE A 83 9.65 -31.08 3.89
N VAL A 84 8.44 -31.39 3.42
CA VAL A 84 7.94 -32.76 3.25
C VAL A 84 7.93 -33.17 1.78
N VAL A 85 7.53 -32.26 0.89
CA VAL A 85 7.32 -32.52 -0.53
C VAL A 85 8.50 -31.96 -1.33
N GLY A 86 9.42 -32.84 -1.77
CA GLY A 86 10.64 -32.44 -2.48
C GLY A 86 10.42 -31.50 -3.68
N ARG A 87 9.38 -31.74 -4.50
CA ARG A 87 9.02 -30.86 -5.64
C ARG A 87 8.65 -29.42 -5.26
N TRP A 88 8.33 -29.16 -3.99
CA TRP A 88 7.98 -27.82 -3.49
C TRP A 88 9.18 -27.02 -3.00
N GLN A 89 10.35 -27.64 -2.82
CA GLN A 89 11.57 -26.96 -2.37
C GLN A 89 11.96 -25.78 -3.28
N ARG A 90 11.73 -25.90 -4.60
CA ARG A 90 11.95 -24.81 -5.57
C ARG A 90 11.08 -23.57 -5.31
N TRP A 91 9.93 -23.74 -4.66
CA TRP A 91 8.98 -22.66 -4.36
C TRP A 91 9.12 -22.09 -2.95
N ARG A 92 9.88 -22.74 -2.08
CA ARG A 92 10.07 -22.33 -0.68
C ARG A 92 10.54 -20.89 -0.55
N ARG A 93 11.61 -20.52 -1.26
CA ARG A 93 12.21 -19.19 -1.17
C ARG A 93 11.30 -18.10 -1.76
N PRO A 94 10.70 -18.27 -2.97
CA PRO A 94 9.68 -17.34 -3.47
C PRO A 94 8.48 -17.17 -2.54
N ALA A 95 7.96 -18.27 -1.98
CA ALA A 95 6.82 -18.23 -1.06
C ALA A 95 7.17 -17.48 0.24
N LEU A 96 8.34 -17.77 0.82
CA LEU A 96 8.82 -17.05 2.00
C LEU A 96 9.01 -15.56 1.72
N TYR A 97 9.52 -15.20 0.54
CA TYR A 97 9.61 -13.80 0.13
C TYR A 97 8.24 -13.10 0.09
N ILE A 98 7.24 -13.71 -0.54
CA ILE A 98 5.87 -13.18 -0.58
C ILE A 98 5.32 -13.01 0.84
N LEU A 99 5.47 -14.04 1.68
CA LEU A 99 5.02 -14.03 3.07
C LEU A 99 5.66 -12.88 3.86
N LEU A 100 6.97 -12.68 3.72
CA LEU A 100 7.69 -11.59 4.38
C LEU A 100 7.26 -10.21 3.87
N VAL A 101 7.01 -10.04 2.57
CA VAL A 101 6.50 -8.77 2.02
C VAL A 101 5.12 -8.45 2.60
N ILE A 102 4.23 -9.43 2.71
CA ILE A 102 2.89 -9.24 3.29
C ILE A 102 2.98 -8.93 4.79
N ALA A 103 3.78 -9.71 5.53
CA ALA A 103 3.92 -9.56 6.98
C ALA A 103 4.58 -8.22 7.35
N ILE A 104 5.65 -7.83 6.66
CA ILE A 104 6.43 -6.63 6.99
C ILE A 104 5.80 -5.38 6.37
N GLY A 105 5.34 -5.42 5.11
CA GLY A 105 4.81 -4.26 4.43
C GLY A 105 3.43 -3.86 4.97
N PRO A 106 2.34 -4.51 4.50
CA PRO A 106 0.99 -4.27 5.02
C PRO A 106 0.84 -4.53 6.53
N GLY A 107 1.38 -5.64 7.05
CA GLY A 107 1.20 -6.03 8.45
C GLY A 107 1.90 -5.08 9.43
N LEU A 108 3.22 -5.11 9.44
CA LEU A 108 4.04 -4.36 10.39
C LEU A 108 4.12 -2.87 10.05
N VAL A 109 4.69 -2.51 8.90
CA VAL A 109 4.99 -1.11 8.56
C VAL A 109 3.70 -0.30 8.45
N ILE A 110 2.74 -0.74 7.64
CA ILE A 110 1.54 0.07 7.40
C ILE A 110 0.61 0.07 8.61
N ASN A 111 0.20 -1.09 9.11
CA ASN A 111 -0.84 -1.14 10.15
C ASN A 111 -0.28 -0.99 11.58
N LEU A 112 0.85 -1.61 11.94
CA LEU A 112 1.35 -1.55 13.32
C LEU A 112 2.23 -0.32 13.59
N VAL A 113 3.14 0.03 12.68
CA VAL A 113 4.08 1.14 12.90
C VAL A 113 3.41 2.48 12.64
N PHE A 114 2.81 2.69 11.47
CA PHE A 114 2.30 4.01 11.12
C PHE A 114 0.86 4.26 11.58
N LYS A 115 -0.08 3.36 11.26
CA LYS A 115 -1.51 3.66 11.34
C LYS A 115 -2.00 3.98 12.74
N ASP A 116 -1.42 3.38 13.77
CA ASP A 116 -1.80 3.62 15.16
C ASP A 116 -1.08 4.83 15.80
N HIS A 117 -0.09 5.40 15.11
CA HIS A 117 0.80 6.43 15.67
C HIS A 117 0.83 7.74 14.86
N TRP A 118 0.07 7.86 13.76
CA TRP A 118 0.15 9.05 12.90
C TRP A 118 -0.86 10.16 13.23
N GLY A 119 -2.02 9.81 13.79
CA GLY A 119 -3.05 10.77 14.22
C GLY A 119 -3.59 11.70 13.12
N ARG A 120 -3.44 11.35 11.84
CA ARG A 120 -3.90 12.17 10.71
C ARG A 120 -5.42 12.06 10.53
N PRO A 121 -6.17 13.18 10.50
CA PRO A 121 -7.61 13.19 10.24
C PRO A 121 -7.92 12.69 8.83
N ARG A 122 -9.09 12.08 8.67
CA ARG A 122 -9.60 11.63 7.37
C ARG A 122 -10.28 12.79 6.65
N PRO A 123 -10.46 12.73 5.31
CA PRO A 123 -11.29 13.68 4.58
C PRO A 123 -12.65 13.92 5.24
N LEU A 124 -13.37 12.88 5.64
CA LEU A 124 -14.69 13.04 6.28
C LEU A 124 -14.67 13.71 7.67
N HIS A 125 -13.49 14.02 8.21
CA HIS A 125 -13.31 14.61 9.53
C HIS A 125 -12.71 16.03 9.50
N ILE A 126 -12.35 16.56 8.33
CA ILE A 126 -11.79 17.92 8.23
C ILE A 126 -12.87 18.97 7.96
N ALA A 127 -12.63 20.20 8.39
CA ALA A 127 -13.58 21.32 8.35
C ALA A 127 -14.13 21.60 6.94
N GLU A 128 -13.28 21.45 5.92
CA GLU A 128 -13.60 21.64 4.50
C GLU A 128 -14.71 20.69 4.01
N PHE A 129 -14.89 19.54 4.68
CA PHE A 129 -15.89 18.53 4.35
C PHE A 129 -16.92 18.32 5.47
N GLY A 130 -17.16 19.36 6.27
CA GLY A 130 -18.18 19.36 7.34
C GLY A 130 -17.74 18.66 8.64
N GLY A 131 -16.45 18.36 8.79
CA GLY A 131 -15.86 17.89 10.03
C GLY A 131 -15.38 19.02 10.95
N THR A 132 -14.54 18.69 11.92
CA THR A 132 -14.04 19.62 12.94
C THR A 132 -12.52 19.73 13.02
N ASN A 133 -11.80 18.82 12.36
CA ASN A 133 -10.33 18.83 12.38
C ASN A 133 -9.77 19.71 11.27
N THR A 134 -8.52 20.15 11.41
CA THR A 134 -7.77 20.79 10.32
C THR A 134 -7.11 19.75 9.44
N TYR A 135 -6.96 20.03 8.15
CA TYR A 135 -6.11 19.22 7.28
C TYR A 135 -4.68 19.15 7.83
N ILE A 136 -4.07 17.97 7.71
CA ILE A 136 -2.67 17.73 8.06
C ILE A 136 -2.01 17.10 6.83
N PRO A 137 -0.88 17.61 6.34
CA PRO A 137 -0.17 17.05 5.19
C PRO A 137 0.44 15.67 5.47
N PRO A 138 0.79 14.88 4.44
CA PRO A 138 1.44 13.58 4.63
C PRO A 138 2.77 13.75 5.37
N LEU A 139 3.14 12.74 6.15
CA LEU A 139 4.31 12.71 7.02
C LEU A 139 4.30 13.65 8.24
N GLN A 140 3.32 14.54 8.39
CA GLN A 140 3.14 15.28 9.64
C GLN A 140 2.31 14.45 10.61
N ILE A 141 2.79 14.32 11.86
CA ILE A 141 2.04 13.67 12.93
C ILE A 141 0.94 14.62 13.41
N GLY A 142 -0.29 14.11 13.47
CA GLY A 142 -1.43 14.81 14.01
C GLY A 142 -1.77 14.38 15.43
N ASP A 143 -2.59 15.19 16.10
CA ASP A 143 -3.11 14.92 17.44
C ASP A 143 -4.62 14.66 17.38
N THR A 144 -5.01 13.66 16.58
CA THR A 144 -6.41 13.24 16.44
C THR A 144 -6.53 11.73 16.64
N PRO A 145 -7.69 11.20 17.08
CA PRO A 145 -7.90 9.75 17.20
C PRO A 145 -8.04 9.05 15.84
N HIS A 146 -7.91 9.79 14.75
CA HIS A 146 -8.16 9.30 13.40
C HIS A 146 -6.89 8.72 12.75
N LYS A 147 -7.12 7.78 11.83
CA LYS A 147 -6.07 6.94 11.26
C LYS A 147 -6.19 6.93 9.74
N SER A 148 -5.94 8.08 9.09
CA SER A 148 -5.93 8.16 7.62
C SER A 148 -4.58 7.71 7.03
N PHE A 149 -3.45 8.08 7.65
CA PHE A 149 -2.14 7.82 7.06
C PHE A 149 -1.47 6.57 7.64
N PRO A 150 -0.86 5.71 6.79
CA PRO A 150 -1.13 5.48 5.37
C PRO A 150 -2.38 4.64 5.09
N CYS A 151 -2.75 4.50 3.82
CA CYS A 151 -3.89 3.69 3.41
C CYS A 151 -3.66 2.17 3.57
N GLY A 152 -4.10 1.60 4.70
CA GLY A 152 -4.00 0.16 4.97
C GLY A 152 -4.66 -0.75 3.91
N HIS A 153 -5.84 -0.40 3.38
CA HIS A 153 -6.50 -1.21 2.36
C HIS A 153 -5.78 -1.16 1.00
N CYS A 154 -5.21 0.00 0.66
CA CYS A 154 -4.43 0.18 -0.56
C CYS A 154 -3.12 -0.62 -0.53
N SER A 155 -2.51 -0.75 0.67
CA SER A 155 -1.31 -1.55 0.86
C SER A 155 -1.44 -3.01 0.40
N ILE A 156 -2.66 -3.55 0.41
CA ILE A 156 -2.97 -4.92 -0.04
C ILE A 156 -2.76 -5.05 -1.55
N GLY A 157 -3.21 -4.07 -2.33
CA GLY A 157 -2.91 -4.01 -3.77
C GLY A 157 -1.41 -3.88 -4.01
N PHE A 158 -0.74 -3.01 -3.23
CA PHE A 158 0.71 -2.82 -3.34
C PHE A 158 1.56 -4.04 -2.93
N ALA A 159 1.02 -4.99 -2.15
CA ALA A 159 1.72 -6.23 -1.82
C ALA A 159 2.10 -7.05 -3.08
N LEU A 160 1.42 -6.82 -4.20
CA LEU A 160 1.74 -7.40 -5.51
C LEU A 160 3.10 -6.95 -6.07
N PHE A 161 3.75 -5.93 -5.49
CA PHE A 161 5.16 -5.64 -5.77
C PHE A 161 6.06 -6.85 -5.51
N ALA A 162 5.68 -7.78 -4.63
CA ALA A 162 6.38 -9.05 -4.48
C ALA A 162 6.52 -9.79 -5.83
N LEU A 163 5.45 -9.84 -6.63
CA LEU A 163 5.47 -10.49 -7.95
C LEU A 163 6.27 -9.68 -8.98
N TYR A 164 6.25 -8.34 -8.89
CA TYR A 164 7.13 -7.49 -9.69
C TYR A 164 8.61 -7.86 -9.48
N PHE A 165 9.05 -8.02 -8.23
CA PHE A 165 10.44 -8.33 -7.91
C PHE A 165 10.82 -9.78 -8.28
N LEU A 166 9.92 -10.75 -8.05
CA LEU A 166 10.14 -12.14 -8.42
C LEU A 166 10.19 -12.37 -9.94
N SER A 167 9.49 -11.53 -10.72
CA SER A 167 9.41 -11.67 -12.17
C SER A 167 10.66 -11.14 -12.87
N ARG A 168 11.22 -11.94 -13.79
CA ARG A 168 12.32 -11.50 -14.68
C ARG A 168 11.82 -10.96 -16.02
N ARG A 169 10.78 -11.57 -16.60
CA ARG A 169 10.27 -11.27 -17.96
C ARG A 169 9.01 -10.42 -17.99
N ARG A 170 8.16 -10.48 -16.96
CA ARG A 170 6.82 -9.86 -16.93
C ARG A 170 6.74 -8.70 -15.93
N LYS A 171 7.83 -7.95 -15.74
CA LYS A 171 7.87 -6.88 -14.74
C LYS A 171 6.87 -5.76 -15.04
N ALA A 172 6.75 -5.33 -16.29
CA ALA A 172 5.77 -4.32 -16.68
C ALA A 172 4.34 -4.77 -16.37
N PHE A 173 4.00 -6.03 -16.66
CA PHE A 173 2.70 -6.60 -16.34
C PHE A 173 2.41 -6.58 -14.84
N TYR A 174 3.33 -7.06 -13.99
CA TYR A 174 3.10 -7.06 -12.55
C TYR A 174 3.10 -5.65 -11.94
N LEU A 175 3.86 -4.72 -12.51
CA LEU A 175 3.77 -3.31 -12.13
C LEU A 175 2.37 -2.76 -12.44
N ALA A 176 1.89 -2.94 -13.68
CA ALA A 176 0.56 -2.51 -14.08
C ALA A 176 -0.54 -3.16 -13.22
N LEU A 177 -0.45 -4.47 -12.98
CA LEU A 177 -1.39 -5.19 -12.12
C LEU A 177 -1.40 -4.62 -10.69
N THR A 178 -0.22 -4.32 -10.14
CA THR A 178 -0.09 -3.71 -8.80
C THR A 178 -0.74 -2.33 -8.76
N LEU A 179 -0.47 -1.48 -9.75
CA LEU A 179 -1.01 -0.13 -9.82
C LEU A 179 -2.54 -0.14 -10.02
N VAL A 180 -3.07 -1.01 -10.89
CA VAL A 180 -4.51 -1.15 -11.11
C VAL A 180 -5.21 -1.66 -9.85
N ALA A 181 -4.69 -2.71 -9.21
CA ALA A 181 -5.28 -3.22 -7.97
C ALA A 181 -5.28 -2.17 -6.86
N ALA A 182 -4.17 -1.44 -6.70
CA ALA A 182 -4.08 -0.35 -5.73
C ALA A 182 -4.99 0.83 -6.07
N ALA A 183 -5.14 1.19 -7.36
CA ALA A 183 -6.01 2.27 -7.80
C ALA A 183 -7.50 1.95 -7.55
N ILE A 184 -7.93 0.72 -7.79
CA ILE A 184 -9.29 0.26 -7.48
C ILE A 184 -9.57 0.42 -5.97
N MET A 185 -8.63 -0.02 -5.12
CA MET A 185 -8.77 0.19 -3.68
C MET A 185 -8.73 1.67 -3.31
N ALA A 186 -7.82 2.45 -3.88
CA ALA A 186 -7.68 3.88 -3.66
C ALA A 186 -9.00 4.63 -3.90
N VAL A 187 -9.63 4.40 -5.06
CA VAL A 187 -10.93 5.01 -5.40
C VAL A 187 -11.98 4.62 -4.38
N SER A 188 -12.11 3.34 -4.02
CA SER A 188 -13.07 2.91 -2.99
C SER A 188 -12.86 3.60 -1.64
N ARG A 189 -11.60 3.88 -1.28
CA ARG A 189 -11.22 4.47 0.00
C ARG A 189 -11.41 5.98 0.03
N MET A 190 -11.16 6.65 -1.10
CA MET A 190 -11.42 8.08 -1.28
C MET A 190 -12.93 8.34 -1.39
N ALA A 191 -13.67 7.49 -2.11
CA ALA A 191 -15.12 7.56 -2.23
C ALA A 191 -15.85 7.50 -0.89
N ALA A 192 -15.28 6.79 0.08
CA ALA A 192 -15.77 6.70 1.45
C ALA A 192 -15.25 7.81 2.38
N GLY A 193 -14.56 8.84 1.85
CA GLY A 193 -13.94 9.92 2.62
C GLY A 193 -12.86 9.45 3.58
N GLY A 194 -12.32 8.25 3.37
CA GLY A 194 -11.49 7.56 4.35
C GLY A 194 -10.00 7.89 4.27
N HIS A 195 -9.53 8.32 3.11
CA HIS A 195 -8.11 8.54 2.82
C HIS A 195 -7.93 9.63 1.77
N PHE A 196 -6.83 10.39 1.90
CA PHE A 196 -6.34 11.31 0.88
C PHE A 196 -5.45 10.59 -0.15
N VAL A 197 -5.16 11.25 -1.29
CA VAL A 197 -4.28 10.70 -2.33
C VAL A 197 -2.88 10.44 -1.79
N SER A 198 -2.35 11.34 -0.97
CA SER A 198 -1.03 11.18 -0.37
C SER A 198 -0.95 9.98 0.60
N ASP A 199 -2.04 9.62 1.29
CA ASP A 199 -2.11 8.40 2.13
C ASP A 199 -1.89 7.13 1.28
N ILE A 200 -2.42 7.15 0.05
CA ILE A 200 -2.34 6.05 -0.92
C ILE A 200 -0.92 5.97 -1.50
N LEU A 201 -0.36 7.11 -1.92
CA LEU A 201 0.99 7.17 -2.48
C LEU A 201 2.03 6.69 -1.48
N TRP A 202 2.00 7.20 -0.25
CA TRP A 202 2.91 6.78 0.81
C TRP A 202 2.73 5.32 1.21
N SER A 203 1.50 4.79 1.17
CA SER A 203 1.29 3.34 1.33
C SER A 203 2.02 2.55 0.24
N GLY A 204 1.98 3.01 -1.02
CA GLY A 204 2.70 2.39 -2.12
C GLY A 204 4.21 2.49 -1.97
N TYR A 205 4.71 3.65 -1.58
CA TYR A 205 6.15 3.89 -1.40
C TYR A 205 6.74 2.99 -0.31
N LEU A 206 6.08 2.90 0.85
CA LEU A 206 6.53 2.08 1.97
C LEU A 206 6.51 0.59 1.62
N VAL A 207 5.43 0.10 1.00
CA VAL A 207 5.34 -1.32 0.60
C VAL A 207 6.34 -1.66 -0.49
N PHE A 208 6.56 -0.77 -1.47
CA PHE A 208 7.60 -0.95 -2.48
C PHE A 208 8.99 -1.01 -1.84
N LEU A 209 9.30 -0.11 -0.91
CA LEU A 209 10.58 -0.07 -0.21
C LEU A 209 10.84 -1.36 0.58
N VAL A 210 9.83 -1.87 1.29
CA VAL A 210 9.91 -3.16 2.00
C VAL A 210 10.20 -4.30 1.01
N ALA A 211 9.45 -4.38 -0.10
CA ALA A 211 9.67 -5.40 -1.11
C ALA A 211 11.08 -5.29 -1.73
N TRP A 212 11.54 -4.08 -2.05
CA TRP A 212 12.88 -3.82 -2.57
C TRP A 212 13.97 -4.26 -1.58
N LEU A 213 13.85 -3.90 -0.30
CA LEU A 213 14.80 -4.25 0.76
C LEU A 213 14.88 -5.77 0.95
N LEU A 214 13.75 -6.45 1.03
CA LEU A 214 13.71 -7.90 1.16
C LEU A 214 14.28 -8.59 -0.08
N TYR A 215 14.01 -8.06 -1.28
CA TYR A 215 14.47 -8.67 -2.52
C TYR A 215 16.00 -8.57 -2.68
N TYR A 216 16.54 -7.35 -2.61
CA TYR A 216 17.96 -7.10 -2.82
C TYR A 216 18.81 -7.37 -1.58
N GLY A 217 18.25 -7.21 -0.38
CA GLY A 217 18.94 -7.45 0.89
C GLY A 217 19.00 -8.92 1.28
N TRP A 218 17.97 -9.72 0.96
CA TRP A 218 17.87 -11.11 1.40
C TRP A 218 17.64 -12.10 0.25
N TYR A 219 16.67 -11.86 -0.62
CA TYR A 219 16.24 -12.86 -1.61
C TYR A 219 17.33 -13.19 -2.64
N VAL A 220 17.99 -12.16 -3.18
CA VAL A 220 19.06 -12.29 -4.20
C VAL A 220 20.38 -12.72 -3.56
N ARG A 221 20.74 -12.14 -2.40
CA ARG A 221 22.04 -12.43 -1.75
C ARG A 221 22.20 -13.90 -1.42
N GLY A 222 21.20 -14.54 -0.82
CA GLY A 222 21.29 -15.96 -0.49
C GLY A 222 20.98 -16.92 -1.65
N GLN A 223 20.96 -16.45 -2.90
CA GLN A 223 21.11 -17.31 -4.10
C GLN A 223 22.54 -17.28 -4.65
N SER A 224 23.40 -16.41 -4.12
CA SER A 224 24.80 -16.24 -4.55
C SER A 224 25.79 -16.91 -3.59
N ALA A 225 25.29 -17.55 -2.54
CA ALA A 225 26.01 -18.42 -1.61
C ALA A 225 25.49 -19.84 -1.84
#